data_AF-A0A9X7NQ01-F1
#
_entry.id   AF-A0A9X7NQ01-F1
#
_cell.length_a   1.000
_cell.length_b   1.000
_cell.length_c   1.000
_cell.angle_alpha   90.00
_cell.angle_beta   90.00
_cell.angle_gamma   90.00
#
_symmetry.space_group_name_H-M   'P 1'
#
loop_
_entity.id
_entity.type
_entity.pdbx_description
1 polymer ?
#
loop_
_entity_poly.entity_id
_entity_poly.type
_entity_poly.pdbx_seq_one_letter_code
_entity_poly.pdbx_strand_id
1 'polypeptide(L)' 'MWVIMAVSIQLLSGPNVWPVADEGTFQDEAECQAALSEAVPRTLSEGMRLAWEGGELKFVCVKVRANGQVGN' A
#
# COMPACT_ATOMS: atom_id res chain seq x y z
N MET A 1 10.55 0.46 -10.51
CA MET A 1 10.43 0.19 -9.07
C MET A 1 9.11 0.71 -8.55
N TRP A 2 8.31 -0.20 -8.01
CA TRP A 2 6.99 0.01 -7.44
C TRP A 2 6.95 -0.62 -6.05
N VAL A 3 6.07 -0.11 -5.19
CA VAL A 3 5.84 -0.63 -3.84
C VAL A 3 4.35 -0.66 -3.54
N ILE A 4 3.93 -1.60 -2.69
CA ILE A 4 2.58 -1.60 -2.14
C ILE A 4 2.57 -0.68 -0.92
N MET A 5 1.69 0.31 -0.95
CA MET A 5 1.43 1.23 0.16
C MET A 5 0.07 0.92 0.76
N ALA A 6 0.00 0.88 2.08
CA ALA A 6 -1.24 0.92 2.81
C ALA A 6 -1.63 2.37 3.08
N VAL A 7 -2.90 2.69 2.91
CA VAL A 7 -3.47 4.04 3.05
C VAL A 7 -4.73 3.94 3.89
N SER A 8 -4.79 4.74 4.96
CA SER A 8 -6.00 4.97 5.73
C SER A 8 -6.08 6.44 6.11
N ILE A 9 -7.26 6.90 6.50
CA ILE A 9 -7.48 8.27 6.98
C ILE A 9 -8.36 8.24 8.23
N GLN A 10 -8.06 9.08 9.21
CA GLN A 10 -8.94 9.30 10.34
C GLN A 10 -9.45 10.73 10.29
N LEU A 11 -10.65 10.95 10.84
CA LEU A 11 -11.25 12.27 10.87
C LEU A 11 -10.31 13.25 11.61
N LEU A 12 -10.03 14.41 10.99
CA LEU A 12 -9.13 15.45 11.51
C LEU A 12 -7.63 15.07 11.56
N SER A 13 -7.22 13.94 10.99
CA SER A 13 -5.81 13.61 10.78
C SER A 13 -5.48 13.49 9.29
N GLY A 14 -4.21 13.69 8.96
CA GLY A 14 -3.71 13.44 7.62
C GLY A 14 -3.77 11.95 7.26
N PRO A 15 -3.58 11.60 5.99
CA PRO A 15 -3.53 10.21 5.58
C PRO A 15 -2.38 9.49 6.30
N ASN A 16 -2.68 8.34 6.89
CA ASN A 16 -1.68 7.41 7.40
C ASN A 16 -1.24 6.52 6.23
N VAL A 17 0.02 6.66 5.83
CA VAL A 17 0.61 5.92 4.72
C VAL A 17 1.86 5.19 5.16
N TRP A 18 1.96 3.89 4.87
CA TRP A 18 3.14 3.10 5.18
C TRP A 18 3.39 2.03 4.10
N PRO A 19 4.65 1.69 3.81
CA PRO A 19 4.97 0.61 2.88
C PRO A 19 4.64 -0.75 3.51
N VAL A 20 4.10 -1.66 2.71
CA VAL A 20 3.95 -3.07 3.09
C VAL A 20 5.30 -3.75 2.88
N ALA A 21 6.13 -3.75 3.92
CA ALA A 21 7.54 -4.15 3.84
C ALA A 21 7.74 -5.62 3.44
N ASP A 22 6.81 -6.50 3.79
CA ASP A 22 6.91 -7.94 3.53
C ASP A 22 6.87 -8.29 2.03
N GLU A 23 6.24 -7.44 1.23
CA GLU A 23 6.07 -7.66 -0.22
C GLU A 23 7.25 -7.13 -1.05
N GLY A 24 8.11 -6.30 -0.46
CA GLY A 24 9.29 -5.75 -1.13
C GLY A 24 8.98 -4.73 -2.22
N THR A 25 9.80 -4.75 -3.29
CA THR A 25 9.72 -3.79 -4.41
C THR A 25 9.59 -4.53 -5.75
N PHE A 26 8.76 -4.01 -6.64
CA PHE A 26 8.43 -4.61 -7.94
C PHE A 26 9.03 -3.82 -9.10
N GLN A 27 9.30 -4.46 -10.24
CA GLN A 27 9.93 -3.76 -11.36
C GLN A 27 8.91 -2.92 -12.13
N ASP A 28 7.73 -3.49 -12.38
CA ASP A 28 6.62 -2.84 -13.07
C ASP A 28 5.33 -2.77 -12.23
N GLU A 29 4.33 -2.07 -12.76
CA GLU A 29 3.06 -1.86 -12.08
C GLU A 29 2.20 -3.14 -12.03
N ALA A 30 2.27 -3.95 -13.08
CA ALA A 30 1.44 -5.14 -13.21
C ALA A 30 1.86 -6.20 -12.19
N GLU A 31 3.16 -6.39 -11.99
CA GLU A 31 3.74 -7.23 -10.94
C GLU A 31 3.28 -6.77 -9.55
N CYS A 32 3.31 -5.46 -9.29
CA CYS A 32 2.85 -4.90 -8.02
C CYS A 32 1.35 -5.16 -7.79
N GLN A 33 0.52 -4.94 -8.82
CA GLN A 33 -0.94 -5.14 -8.72
C GLN A 33 -1.30 -6.62 -8.53
N ALA A 34 -0.57 -7.52 -9.21
CA ALA A 34 -0.72 -8.95 -9.02
C ALA A 34 -0.39 -9.35 -7.57
N ALA A 35 0.76 -8.90 -7.05
CA ALA A 35 1.16 -9.12 -5.66
C ALA A 35 0.14 -8.53 -4.68
N LEU A 36 -0.39 -7.34 -4.93
CA LEU A 36 -1.43 -6.72 -4.10
C LEU A 36 -2.70 -7.56 -4.04
N SER A 37 -3.18 -8.07 -5.18
CA SER A 37 -4.37 -8.93 -5.21
C SER A 37 -4.18 -10.24 -4.42
N GLU A 38 -2.94 -10.70 -4.35
CA GLU A 38 -2.51 -11.93 -3.70
C GLU A 38 -2.16 -11.76 -2.21
N ALA A 39 -1.62 -10.61 -1.83
CA ALA A 39 -1.11 -10.30 -0.50
C ALA A 39 -2.22 -9.84 0.44
N VAL A 40 -3.11 -8.98 -0.04
CA VAL A 40 -4.20 -8.38 0.75
C VAL A 40 -5.08 -9.42 1.48
N PRO A 41 -5.38 -10.61 0.93
CA PRO A 41 -6.11 -11.63 1.69
C PRO A 41 -5.26 -12.37 2.73
N ARG A 42 -3.93 -12.42 2.57
CA ARG A 42 -3.03 -13.33 3.30
C ARG A 42 -2.21 -12.65 4.40
N THR A 43 -1.87 -11.37 4.25
CA THR A 43 -0.94 -10.66 5.14
C THR A 43 -1.65 -9.73 6.15
N LEU A 44 -2.98 -9.61 6.07
CA LEU A 44 -3.72 -8.76 6.98
C LEU A 44 -4.01 -9.47 8.29
N SER A 45 -3.51 -8.88 9.38
CA SER A 45 -4.03 -9.18 10.71
C SER A 45 -5.54 -8.95 10.75
N GLU A 46 -6.24 -9.61 11.67
CA GLU A 46 -7.71 -9.57 11.76
C GLU A 46 -8.26 -8.13 11.79
N GLY A 47 -7.62 -7.22 12.53
CA GLY A 47 -8.00 -5.80 12.57
C GLY A 47 -7.80 -5.07 11.25
N MET A 48 -6.71 -5.34 10.53
CA MET A 48 -6.47 -4.74 9.21
C MET A 48 -7.42 -5.29 8.15
N ARG A 49 -7.79 -6.57 8.23
CA ARG A 49 -8.78 -7.19 7.35
C ARG A 49 -10.15 -6.52 7.51
N LEU A 50 -10.61 -6.32 8.74
CA LEU A 50 -11.88 -5.64 9.01
C LEU A 50 -11.89 -4.20 8.50
N ALA A 51 -10.79 -3.46 8.71
CA ALA A 51 -10.65 -2.09 8.19
C ALA A 51 -10.65 -2.07 6.65
N TRP A 52 -10.06 -3.07 6.00
CA TRP A 52 -10.06 -3.19 4.54
C TRP A 52 -11.45 -3.52 3.98
N GLU A 53 -12.16 -4.47 4.61
CA GLU A 53 -13.54 -4.85 4.27
C GLU A 53 -14.51 -3.68 4.48
N GLY A 54 -14.31 -2.89 5.54
CA GLY A 54 -15.06 -1.66 5.83
C GLY A 54 -14.72 -0.48 4.93
N GLY A 55 -13.68 -0.60 4.08
CA GLY A 55 -13.23 0.45 3.17
C GLY A 55 -12.40 1.56 3.82
N GLU A 56 -12.04 1.42 5.10
CA GLU A 56 -11.23 2.34 5.90
C GLU A 56 -9.73 2.20 5.61
N LEU A 57 -9.33 1.03 5.11
CA LEU A 57 -7.96 0.71 4.69
C LEU A 57 -7.95 0.34 3.21
N LYS A 58 -7.00 0.92 2.46
CA LYS A 58 -6.76 0.58 1.06
C LYS A 58 -5.29 0.27 0.84
N PHE A 59 -5.03 -0.62 -0.10
CA PHE A 59 -3.69 -0.92 -0.60
C PHE A 59 -3.59 -0.36 -2.01
N VAL A 60 -2.46 0.27 -2.33
CA VAL A 60 -2.20 0.85 -3.65
C VAL A 60 -0.77 0.61 -4.08
N CYS A 61 -0.58 0.35 -5.36
CA CYS A 61 0.75 0.32 -5.96
C CYS A 61 1.22 1.73 -6.28
N VAL A 62 2.42 2.08 -5.81
CA VAL A 62 3.01 3.41 -6.01
C VAL A 62 4.38 3.26 -6.65
N LYS A 63 4.61 4.05 -7.71
CA LYS A 63 5.92 4.11 -8.38
C LYS A 63 6.93 4.81 -7.48
N VAL A 64 8.02 4.12 -7.15
CA VAL A 64 9.13 4.68 -6.39
C VAL A 64 9.90 5.65 -7.27
N ARG A 65 10.04 6.90 -6.83
CA ARG A 65 10.94 7.87 -7.44
C ARG A 65 12.35 7.65 -6.89
N ALA A 66 13.36 7.75 -7.75
CA ALA A 66 14.74 7.73 -7.30
C ALA A 66 15.01 8.97 -6.42
N ASN A 67 15.82 8.80 -5.37
CA ASN A 67 16.24 9.90 -4.49
C ASN A 67 16.81 11.05 -5.34
N GLY A 68 16.16 12.21 -5.30
CA GLY A 68 16.51 13.40 -6.08
C GLY A 68 15.34 14.06 -6.83
N GLN A 69 14.23 13.36 -7.04
CA GLN A 69 13.00 13.97 -7.56
C GLN A 69 12.07 14.41 -6.43
N VAL A 70 12.41 15.53 -5.79
CA VAL A 70 11.44 16.30 -5.01
C VAL A 70 10.41 16.83 -6.01
N GLY A 71 9.20 16.27 -5.99
CA GLY A 71 8.09 16.74 -6.79
C GLY A 71 6.97 17.16 -5.85
N ASN A 72 6.99 18.47 -5.56
CA ASN A 72 6.10 19.32 -4.76
C ASN A 72 5.91 18.96 -3.29
#